data_AF-S6BR71-F1
#
_entry.id   AF-S6BR71-F1
#
_cell.length_a   1.000
_cell.length_b   1.000
_cell.length_c   1.000
_cell.angle_alpha   90.00
_cell.angle_beta   90.00
_cell.angle_gamma   90.00
#
_symmetry.space_group_name_H-M   'P 1'
#
loop_
_entity.id
_entity.type
_entity.pdbx_description
1 polymer ?
#
loop_
_entity_poly.entity_id
_entity_poly.type
_entity_poly.pdbx_seq_one_letter_code
_entity_poly.pdbx_strand_id
1 'polypeptide(L)' 'MSITNAPLVLYVYRCTVCGQAGKLHLPESSPEVTTACSACGAEVLAEWDGGVELVTDQPE' A
#
# COMPACT_ATOMS: atom_id res chain seq x y z
N MET A 1 -5.71 23.71 11.01
CA MET A 1 -5.00 22.45 11.35
C MET A 1 -5.11 21.59 10.12
N SER A 2 -4.11 21.67 9.22
CA SER A 2 -4.16 20.95 7.96
C SER A 2 -4.01 19.47 8.26
N ILE A 3 -5.11 18.72 8.19
CA ILE A 3 -5.04 17.27 8.16
C ILE A 3 -4.49 16.97 6.77
N THR A 4 -3.19 16.71 6.67
CA THR A 4 -2.63 16.20 5.42
C THR A 4 -3.20 14.80 5.24
N ASN A 5 -4.36 14.69 4.59
CA ASN A 5 -4.83 13.43 4.05
C ASN A 5 -3.86 13.06 2.93
N ALA A 6 -2.78 12.37 3.30
CA ALA A 6 -1.91 11.76 2.32
C ALA A 6 -2.76 10.80 1.47
N PRO A 7 -2.67 10.86 0.14
CA PRO A 7 -3.46 10.00 -0.73
C PRO A 7 -3.14 8.53 -0.39
N LEU A 8 -4.17 7.71 -0.27
CA LEU A 8 -3.99 6.27 -0.15
C LEU A 8 -3.65 5.73 -1.54
N VAL A 9 -2.55 4.99 -1.63
CA VAL A 9 -2.07 4.40 -2.88
C VAL A 9 -2.01 2.89 -2.76
N LEU A 10 -2.13 2.22 -3.91
CA LEU A 10 -2.10 0.77 -3.99
C LEU A 10 -0.66 0.27 -4.05
N TYR A 11 -0.26 -0.47 -3.02
CA TYR A 11 0.98 -1.24 -3.01
C TYR A 11 0.67 -2.70 -3.31
N VAL A 12 1.47 -3.29 -4.20
CA VAL A 12 1.41 -4.70 -4.55
C VAL A 12 2.69 -5.39 -4.10
N TYR A 13 2.57 -6.60 -3.59
CA TYR A 13 3.74 -7.41 -3.23
C TYR A 13 3.59 -8.83 -3.72
N ARG A 14 4.72 -9.51 -3.85
CA ARG A 14 4.78 -10.95 -4.06
C ARG A 14 5.66 -11.58 -2.99
N CYS A 15 5.06 -12.42 -2.15
CA CYS A 15 5.79 -13.10 -1.11
C CYS A 15 6.75 -14.12 -1.70
N THR A 16 8.04 -13.99 -1.41
CA THR A 16 9.08 -14.95 -1.83
C THR A 16 9.02 -16.26 -1.06
N VAL A 17 8.38 -16.27 0.12
CA VAL A 17 8.25 -17.47 0.98
C VAL A 17 7.11 -18.37 0.53
N CYS A 18 5.90 -17.83 0.35
CA CYS A 18 4.72 -18.62 -0.01
C CYS A 18 4.28 -18.45 -1.48
N GLY A 19 4.90 -17.54 -2.22
CA GLY A 19 4.57 -17.26 -3.62
C GLY A 19 3.28 -16.45 -3.84
N GLN A 20 2.55 -16.12 -2.78
CA GLN A 20 1.28 -15.38 -2.87
C GLN A 20 1.52 -13.91 -3.18
N ALA A 21 0.74 -13.39 -4.13
CA ALA A 21 0.64 -11.96 -4.37
C ALA A 21 -0.43 -11.35 -3.46
N GLY A 22 -0.16 -10.15 -2.95
CA GLY A 22 -1.10 -9.40 -2.14
C GLY A 22 -1.12 -7.93 -2.52
N LYS A 23 -2.15 -7.24 -2.06
CA LYS A 23 -2.35 -5.82 -2.28
C LYS A 23 -2.77 -5.12 -1.00
N LEU A 24 -2.28 -3.91 -0.79
CA LEU A 24 -2.54 -3.09 0.40
C LEU A 24 -2.67 -1.63 -0.01
N HIS A 25 -3.56 -0.91 0.67
CA HIS A 25 -3.72 0.53 0.52
C HIS A 25 -3.04 1.20 1.69
N LEU A 26 -1.99 1.98 1.43
CA LEU A 26 -1.26 2.73 2.43
C LEU A 26 -1.11 4.19 1.99
N PRO A 27 -0.91 5.13 2.92
CA PRO A 27 -0.55 6.49 2.57
C PRO A 27 0.72 6.51 1.73
N GLU A 28 0.72 7.27 0.63
CA GLU A 28 1.92 7.49 -0.18
C GLU A 28 3.04 8.07 0.70
N SER A 29 4.01 7.23 1.04
CA SER A 29 5.13 7.61 1.90
C SER A 29 6.47 7.34 1.22
N SER A 30 6.55 6.27 0.44
CA SER A 30 7.75 5.81 -0.27
C SER A 30 7.36 4.96 -1.48
N PRO A 31 8.24 4.82 -2.50
CA PRO A 31 7.96 3.95 -3.66
C PRO A 31 7.85 2.47 -3.28
N GLU A 32 8.46 2.07 -2.17
CA GLU A 32 8.49 0.71 -1.67
C GLU A 32 8.24 0.73 -0.15
N VAL A 33 7.50 -0.23 0.37
CA VAL A 33 7.20 -0.37 1.81
C VAL A 33 7.36 -1.81 2.26
N THR A 34 7.98 -2.00 3.42
CA THR A 34 8.09 -3.32 4.04
C THR A 34 6.84 -3.61 4.86
N THR A 35 6.20 -4.74 4.60
CA THR A 35 4.99 -5.19 5.30
C THR A 35 5.02 -6.70 5.54
N ALA A 36 4.01 -7.23 6.22
CA ALA A 36 3.86 -8.66 6.43
C ALA A 36 2.89 -9.26 5.40
N CYS A 37 3.25 -10.43 4.86
CA CYS A 37 2.38 -11.19 3.98
C CYS A 37 1.12 -11.63 4.72
N SER A 38 -0.05 -11.31 4.17
CA SER A 38 -1.34 -11.67 4.78
C SER A 38 -1.60 -13.18 4.80
N ALA A 39 -0.88 -13.96 3.98
CA ALA A 39 -1.04 -15.41 3.90
C ALA A 39 -0.15 -16.18 4.89
N CYS A 40 1.13 -15.78 5.05
CA CYS A 40 2.10 -16.51 5.86
C CYS A 40 2.76 -15.69 6.96
N GLY A 41 2.52 -14.37 7.01
CA GLY A 41 3.13 -13.46 7.99
C GLY A 41 4.60 -13.12 7.72
N ALA A 42 5.22 -13.66 6.67
CA ALA A 42 6.61 -13.34 6.32
C ALA A 42 6.75 -11.88 5.89
N GLU A 43 7.91 -11.29 6.17
CA GLU A 43 8.26 -9.95 5.69
C GLU A 43 8.31 -9.93 4.15
N VAL A 44 7.66 -8.94 3.55
CA VAL A 44 7.55 -8.73 2.10
C VAL A 44 7.74 -7.27 1.77
N LEU A 45 8.42 -7.02 0.65
CA LEU A 45 8.52 -5.70 0.06
C LEU A 45 7.32 -5.49 -0.87
N ALA A 46 6.54 -4.45 -0.60
CA ALA A 46 5.43 -4.03 -1.44
C ALA A 46 5.84 -2.79 -2.23
N GLU A 47 5.65 -2.84 -3.54
CA GLU A 47 5.96 -1.77 -4.47
C GLU A 47 4.69 -1.02 -4.82
N TRP A 48 4.80 0.30 -4.92
CA TRP A 48 3.71 1.12 -5.41
C TRP A 48 3.47 0.84 -6.90
N ASP A 49 2.25 0.41 -7.25
CA ASP A 49 1.89 0.04 -8.64
C ASP A 49 1.59 1.27 -9.53
N GLY A 50 1.86 2.49 -9.05
CA GLY A 50 1.59 3.73 -9.79
C GLY A 50 0.13 4.20 -9.75
N GLY A 51 -0.77 3.42 -9.13
CA GLY A 51 -2.17 3.79 -8.94
C GLY A 51 -2.36 4.71 -7.74
N VAL A 52 -2.91 5.91 -7.97
CA VAL A 52 -3.37 6.82 -6.91
C VAL A 52 -4.88 6.69 -6.77
N GLU A 53 -5.36 6.26 -5.59
CA GLU A 53 -6.77 6.45 -5.23
C GLU A 53 -6.86 7.75 -4.42
N LEU A 54 -7.19 8.83 -5.11
CA LEU A 54 -7.56 10.07 -4.45
C LEU A 54 -8.87 9.82 -3.70
N VAL A 55 -8.79 9.55 -2.39
CA VAL A 55 -9.93 9.69 -1.49
C VAL A 55 -10.25 11.18 -1.45
N THR A 56 -11.05 11.61 -2.42
CA THR A 56 -11.66 12.93 -2.45
C THR A 56 -12.78 12.91 -1.42
N ASP A 57 -12.43 13.21 -0.17
CA ASP A 57 -13.41 13.71 0.78
C ASP A 57 -13.75 15.15 0.32
N GLN A 58 -14.59 15.24 -0.70
CA GLN A 58 -15.19 16.49 -1.15
C GLN A 58 -16.59 16.54 -0.53
N PRO A 59 -16.77 17.19 0.64
CA PRO A 59 -18.10 17.57 1.08
C PRO A 59 -18.58 18.68 0.14
N GLU A 60 -19.70 18.41 -0.54
CA GLU A 60 -20.54 19.41 -1.22
C GLU A 60 -21.14 20.43 -0.23
#